data_AF-A0A9D2G5S8-F1
#
_entry.id   AF-A0A9D2G5S8-F1
#
_cell.length_a   1.000
_cell.length_b   1.000
_cell.length_c   1.000
_cell.angle_alpha   90.00
_cell.angle_beta   90.00
_cell.angle_gamma   90.00
#
_symmetry.space_group_name_H-M   'P 1'
#
loop_
_entity.id
_entity.type
_entity.pdbx_description
1 polymer ?
#
loop_
_entity_poly.entity_id
_entity_poly.type
_entity_poly.pdbx_seq_one_letter_code
_entity_poly.pdbx_strand_id
1 'polypeptide(L)'
;MSKCDFNLDPQYLGYETDFNSITKGIERYNPHIHVIDRNGNDDNVDVNYFRHIAIDKNNRCEISKIKKVLPFADFGDYYKRLIDDMRNLYSNAQDSNRKYRYGVVTMISKGYDAPCCAAVVKEIGGNTALTFSAIGKYAEDSGVDIAKRLGYQNIIEKDADAYKSRTDMPEIKYLCSGNLGGGISFSVFEEEYEGNLVFQGERGDSIYDRCSKHRNDEFHIINMQSGLSESEHRLWIGYIPVPMPLYGASAWPSLYDIANSNQMSEWQMNNTYDRPIPRRIVESAGVPREWFGVQKRGAGFSYHFDWMKRIVSRMSPKSGNDFSAYVRKHRKPYVIQKIRFFAETYKVYLNRIGLKIKSDDIEHLSSTPNPMAARYLIPWAGEHILKEYRQILGL
;
A
#
# COMPACT_ATOMS: atom_id res chain seq x y z
N MET A 1 -0.87 26.24 18.86
CA MET A 1 -0.74 24.80 19.08
C MET A 1 0.32 24.59 20.14
N SER A 2 -0.01 23.90 21.24
CA SER A 2 0.97 23.43 22.22
C SER A 2 2.06 22.66 21.47
N LYS A 3 3.35 22.96 21.73
CA LYS A 3 4.48 22.14 21.27
C LYS A 3 4.42 20.81 22.02
N CYS A 4 3.53 19.91 21.63
CA CYS A 4 3.59 18.54 22.11
C CYS A 4 4.77 17.86 21.42
N ASP A 5 5.87 17.76 22.16
CA ASP A 5 7.08 17.10 21.70
C ASP A 5 6.95 15.60 22.01
N PHE A 6 6.24 14.90 21.13
CA PHE A 6 6.03 13.46 21.21
C PHE A 6 7.14 12.70 20.50
N ASN A 7 7.46 11.51 21.02
CA ASN A 7 8.35 10.55 20.38
C ASN A 7 7.68 9.17 20.35
N LEU A 8 8.12 8.31 19.44
CA LEU A 8 7.72 6.90 19.45
C LEU A 8 8.49 6.17 20.56
N ASP A 9 7.82 5.30 21.31
CA ASP A 9 8.44 4.49 22.35
C ASP A 9 9.13 3.25 21.75
N PRO A 10 10.47 3.14 21.77
CA PRO A 10 11.16 1.94 21.27
C PRO A 10 10.79 0.64 22.01
N GLN A 11 10.14 0.73 23.16
CA GLN A 11 9.73 -0.40 23.99
C GLN A 11 8.31 -0.90 23.68
N TYR A 12 7.50 -0.10 22.97
CA TYR A 12 6.16 -0.48 22.56
C TYR A 12 6.18 -1.51 21.43
N LEU A 13 5.46 -2.62 21.62
CA LEU A 13 5.43 -3.74 20.68
C LEU A 13 4.38 -3.58 19.57
N GLY A 14 3.33 -2.80 19.84
CA GLY A 14 2.09 -2.80 19.07
C GLY A 14 2.09 -1.93 17.84
N TYR A 15 3.17 -1.20 17.52
CA TYR A 15 3.15 -0.21 16.44
C TYR A 15 2.65 -0.76 15.11
N GLU A 16 3.23 -1.88 14.66
CA GLU A 16 2.82 -2.48 13.39
C GLU A 16 1.35 -2.91 13.42
N THR A 17 0.90 -3.53 14.51
CA THR A 17 -0.48 -4.00 14.66
C THR A 17 -1.49 -2.86 14.75
N ASP A 18 -1.11 -1.75 15.38
CA ASP A 18 -1.96 -0.57 15.52
C ASP A 18 -2.13 0.14 14.19
N PHE A 19 -1.03 0.42 13.49
CA PHE A 19 -1.12 1.00 12.15
C PHE A 19 -1.85 0.07 11.18
N ASN A 20 -1.55 -1.23 11.22
CA ASN A 20 -2.21 -2.18 10.33
C ASN A 20 -3.67 -2.46 10.70
N SER A 21 -4.16 -1.99 11.85
CA SER A 21 -5.54 -2.24 12.29
C SER A 21 -6.61 -1.74 11.31
N ILE A 22 -6.28 -0.82 10.40
CA ILE A 22 -7.18 -0.39 9.32
C ILE A 22 -7.60 -1.53 8.39
N THR A 23 -6.83 -2.62 8.31
CA THR A 23 -7.25 -3.82 7.57
C THR A 23 -8.52 -4.43 8.14
N LYS A 24 -8.85 -4.19 9.42
CA LYS A 24 -10.11 -4.61 10.08
C LYS A 24 -11.34 -3.81 9.65
N GLY A 25 -11.15 -2.76 8.83
CA GLY A 25 -12.20 -1.91 8.28
C GLY A 25 -12.31 -0.53 8.95
N ILE A 26 -13.00 0.38 8.26
CA ILE A 26 -13.12 1.82 8.60
C ILE A 26 -13.93 2.12 9.89
N GLU A 27 -14.51 1.09 10.51
CA GLU A 27 -15.27 1.18 11.77
C GLU A 27 -14.62 0.38 12.91
N ARG A 28 -13.57 -0.42 12.66
CA ARG A 28 -12.98 -1.35 13.66
C ARG A 28 -11.46 -1.19 13.86
N TYR A 29 -10.85 -0.23 13.18
CA TYR A 29 -9.44 0.06 13.33
C TYR A 29 -9.14 0.69 14.71
N ASN A 30 -7.89 0.58 15.17
CA ASN A 30 -7.42 1.25 16.38
C ASN A 30 -7.18 2.75 16.05
N PRO A 31 -7.95 3.68 16.62
CA PRO A 31 -7.80 5.11 16.33
C PRO A 31 -6.69 5.78 17.13
N HIS A 32 -5.94 5.05 17.97
CA HIS A 32 -4.91 5.62 18.82
C HIS A 32 -3.55 4.98 18.51
N ILE A 33 -2.56 5.83 18.26
CA ILE A 33 -1.16 5.42 18.12
C ILE A 33 -0.39 5.84 19.36
N HIS A 34 0.21 4.87 20.03
CA HIS A 34 0.99 5.07 21.25
C HIS A 34 2.19 6.00 21.00
N VAL A 35 2.37 6.99 21.86
CA VAL A 35 3.55 7.86 21.88
C VAL A 35 3.98 8.11 23.32
N ILE A 36 5.15 8.72 23.48
CA ILE A 36 5.63 9.23 24.77
C ILE A 36 5.89 10.72 24.68
N ASP A 37 5.58 11.46 25.74
CA ASP A 37 5.95 12.86 25.87
C ASP A 37 7.47 13.02 26.12
N ARG A 38 7.95 14.27 26.16
CA ARG A 38 9.35 14.61 26.47
C ARG A 38 9.87 14.09 27.82
N ASN A 39 8.98 13.77 28.76
CA ASN A 39 9.31 13.24 30.08
C ASN A 39 9.27 11.70 30.10
N GLY A 40 8.87 11.06 29.00
CA GLY A 40 8.70 9.62 28.89
C GLY A 40 7.36 9.11 29.43
N ASN A 41 6.36 9.98 29.63
CA ASN A 41 5.01 9.55 29.99
C ASN A 41 4.24 9.09 28.76
N ASP A 42 3.45 8.02 28.92
CA ASP A 42 2.60 7.49 27.86
C ASP A 42 1.51 8.49 27.46
N ASP A 43 1.29 8.63 26.15
CA ASP A 43 0.23 9.41 25.54
C ASP A 43 -0.19 8.77 24.20
N ASN A 44 -1.17 9.34 23.50
CA ASN A 44 -1.63 8.84 22.21
C ASN A 44 -1.85 9.97 21.18
N VAL A 45 -1.64 9.62 19.92
CA VAL A 45 -2.05 10.42 18.76
C VAL A 45 -3.28 9.79 18.13
N ASP A 46 -4.33 10.60 17.93
CA ASP A 46 -5.56 10.18 17.27
C ASP A 46 -5.41 10.09 15.76
N VAL A 47 -5.91 9.01 15.18
CA VAL A 47 -5.88 8.72 13.74
C VAL A 47 -7.29 8.57 13.19
N ASN A 48 -7.55 9.29 12.10
CA ASN A 48 -8.85 9.32 11.42
C ASN A 48 -8.71 8.83 9.98
N TYR A 49 -9.29 7.67 9.68
CA TYR A 49 -9.35 7.12 8.32
C TYR A 49 -10.76 7.24 7.75
N PHE A 50 -10.86 7.57 6.46
CA PHE A 50 -12.13 7.68 5.74
C PHE A 50 -13.15 8.61 6.46
N ARG A 51 -12.68 9.81 6.78
CA ARG A 51 -13.46 10.89 7.41
C ARG A 51 -13.33 12.18 6.61
N HIS A 52 -14.37 13.00 6.64
CA HIS A 52 -14.29 14.39 6.19
C HIS A 52 -13.73 15.23 7.33
N ILE A 53 -12.73 16.05 7.04
CA ILE A 53 -12.10 16.95 8.00
C ILE A 53 -12.32 18.38 7.51
N ALA A 54 -13.07 19.17 8.28
CA ALA A 54 -13.25 20.59 8.01
C ALA A 54 -12.49 21.41 9.07
N ILE A 55 -11.62 22.30 8.61
CA ILE A 55 -10.87 23.22 9.48
C ILE A 55 -11.32 24.63 9.15
N ASP A 56 -11.88 25.32 10.14
CA ASP A 56 -12.33 26.71 9.96
C ASP A 56 -11.20 27.73 10.18
N LYS A 57 -11.49 29.01 9.91
CA LYS A 57 -10.55 30.13 10.11
C LYS A 57 -10.07 30.33 11.56
N ASN A 58 -10.75 29.72 12.53
CA ASN A 58 -10.40 29.76 13.94
C ASN A 58 -9.64 28.49 14.37
N ASN A 59 -9.20 27.66 13.42
CA ASN A 59 -8.57 26.35 13.62
C ASN A 59 -9.46 25.35 14.38
N ARG A 60 -10.79 25.51 14.34
CA ARG A 60 -11.70 24.48 14.84
C ARG A 60 -11.79 23.38 13.80
N CYS A 61 -11.57 22.15 14.27
CA CYS A 61 -11.62 20.95 13.47
C CYS A 61 -12.95 20.22 13.71
N GLU A 62 -13.70 19.98 12.64
CA GLU A 62 -14.87 19.10 12.64
C GLU A 62 -14.56 17.85 11.83
N ILE A 63 -14.80 16.68 12.42
CA ILE A 63 -14.57 15.38 11.80
C ILE A 63 -15.93 14.69 11.62
N SER A 64 -16.27 14.33 10.40
CA SER A 64 -17.53 13.65 10.06
C SER A 64 -17.33 12.45 9.13
N LYS A 65 -18.34 11.58 9.03
CA LYS A 65 -18.26 10.37 8.20
C LYS A 65 -18.36 10.70 6.70
N ILE A 66 -17.56 10.03 5.88
CA ILE A 66 -17.71 10.08 4.42
C ILE A 66 -18.93 9.26 4.01
N LYS A 67 -19.73 9.78 3.07
CA LYS A 67 -20.87 9.06 2.50
C LYS A 67 -20.38 7.89 1.64
N LYS A 68 -20.91 6.69 1.88
CA LYS A 68 -20.62 5.51 1.07
C LYS A 68 -21.14 5.68 -0.37
N VAL A 69 -20.39 5.12 -1.31
CA VAL A 69 -20.76 5.02 -2.72
C VAL A 69 -22.04 4.17 -2.85
N LEU A 70 -22.96 4.58 -3.73
CA LEU A 70 -24.15 3.79 -4.04
C LEU A 70 -23.78 2.50 -4.78
N PRO A 71 -24.49 1.38 -4.53
CA PRO A 71 -24.33 0.13 -5.28
C PRO A 71 -24.34 0.34 -6.80
N PHE A 72 -23.56 -0.47 -7.51
CA PHE A 72 -23.52 -0.47 -8.96
C PHE A 72 -24.59 -1.39 -9.53
N ALA A 73 -25.28 -0.95 -10.58
CA ALA A 73 -26.35 -1.74 -11.20
C ALA A 73 -25.80 -2.91 -12.03
N ASP A 74 -24.78 -2.65 -12.85
CA ASP A 74 -24.13 -3.61 -13.73
C ASP A 74 -22.69 -3.14 -14.06
N PHE A 75 -22.01 -3.85 -14.97
CA PHE A 75 -20.66 -3.47 -15.40
C PHE A 75 -20.65 -2.12 -16.11
N GLY A 76 -21.67 -1.80 -16.90
CA GLY A 76 -21.76 -0.54 -17.64
C GLY A 76 -21.87 0.65 -16.69
N ASP A 77 -22.74 0.56 -15.68
CA ASP A 77 -22.85 1.57 -14.62
C ASP A 77 -21.53 1.75 -13.86
N TYR A 78 -20.92 0.64 -13.42
CA TYR A 78 -19.61 0.69 -12.75
C TYR A 78 -18.53 1.34 -13.62
N TYR A 79 -18.38 0.88 -14.86
CA TYR A 79 -17.33 1.38 -15.77
C TYR A 79 -17.52 2.86 -16.08
N LYS A 80 -18.76 3.27 -16.38
CA LYS A 80 -19.09 4.67 -16.64
C LYS A 80 -18.72 5.55 -15.45
N ARG A 81 -19.17 5.18 -14.25
CA ARG A 81 -18.91 5.96 -13.02
C ARG A 81 -17.42 6.01 -12.70
N LEU A 82 -16.70 4.89 -12.84
CA LEU A 82 -15.24 4.84 -12.70
C LEU A 82 -14.56 5.83 -13.64
N ILE A 83 -14.85 5.77 -14.94
CA ILE A 83 -14.21 6.65 -15.93
C ILE A 83 -14.57 8.12 -15.68
N ASP A 84 -15.85 8.43 -15.42
CA ASP A 84 -16.31 9.79 -15.17
C ASP A 84 -15.61 10.38 -13.93
N ASP A 85 -15.50 9.63 -12.84
CA ASP A 85 -14.82 10.07 -11.62
C ASP A 85 -13.30 10.20 -11.80
N MET A 86 -12.65 9.30 -12.54
CA MET A 86 -11.21 9.43 -12.82
C MET A 86 -10.90 10.60 -13.76
N ARG A 87 -11.77 10.90 -14.74
CA ARG A 87 -11.68 12.13 -15.56
C ARG A 87 -11.86 13.38 -14.72
N ASN A 88 -12.83 13.39 -13.80
CA ASN A 88 -13.05 14.50 -12.89
C ASN A 88 -11.86 14.74 -11.95
N LEU A 89 -11.30 13.65 -11.40
CA LEU A 89 -10.10 13.73 -10.56
C LEU A 89 -8.92 14.33 -11.35
N TYR A 90 -8.68 13.85 -12.57
CA TYR A 90 -7.57 14.33 -13.39
C TYR A 90 -7.78 15.79 -13.85
N SER A 91 -8.99 16.13 -14.29
CA SER A 91 -9.36 17.51 -14.66
C SER A 91 -9.16 18.46 -13.49
N ASN A 92 -9.64 18.09 -12.29
CA ASN A 92 -9.41 18.88 -11.09
C ASN A 92 -7.92 19.02 -10.78
N ALA A 93 -7.15 17.95 -10.90
CA ALA A 93 -5.71 17.97 -10.66
C ALA A 93 -4.94 18.88 -11.63
N GLN A 94 -5.46 19.09 -12.84
CA GLN A 94 -4.91 19.97 -13.88
C GLN A 94 -5.53 21.38 -13.92
N ASP A 95 -6.50 21.68 -13.03
CA ASP A 95 -7.23 22.95 -13.06
C ASP A 95 -6.27 24.15 -12.96
N SER A 96 -6.50 25.14 -13.84
CA SER A 96 -5.64 26.31 -13.97
C SER A 96 -5.53 27.15 -12.69
N ASN A 97 -6.53 27.09 -11.81
CA ASN A 97 -6.60 27.79 -10.53
C ASN A 97 -5.78 27.11 -9.43
N ARG A 98 -5.30 25.88 -9.63
CA ARG A 98 -4.43 25.23 -8.65
C ARG A 98 -3.03 25.83 -8.68
N LYS A 99 -2.51 26.12 -7.49
CA LYS A 99 -1.11 26.52 -7.30
C LYS A 99 -0.14 25.43 -7.80
N TYR A 100 -0.49 24.17 -7.55
CA TYR A 100 0.25 23.00 -8.01
C TYR A 100 -0.70 22.11 -8.81
N ARG A 101 -0.32 21.87 -10.08
CA ARG A 101 -1.03 20.97 -10.98
C ARG A 101 -0.31 19.64 -11.01
N TYR A 102 -1.06 18.55 -11.09
CA TYR A 102 -0.50 17.20 -11.05
C TYR A 102 -0.70 16.48 -12.37
N GLY A 103 0.37 15.94 -12.94
CA GLY A 103 0.29 15.01 -14.06
C GLY A 103 -0.34 13.67 -13.65
N VAL A 104 -0.27 12.67 -14.53
CA VAL A 104 -0.77 11.32 -14.24
C VAL A 104 0.21 10.27 -14.74
N VAL A 105 0.50 9.32 -13.86
CA VAL A 105 1.33 8.13 -14.15
C VAL A 105 0.61 6.89 -13.64
N THR A 106 0.89 5.74 -14.24
CA THR A 106 0.37 4.44 -13.78
C THR A 106 1.50 3.45 -13.59
N MET A 107 1.37 2.57 -12.60
CA MET A 107 2.14 1.34 -12.55
C MET A 107 1.55 0.31 -13.52
N ILE A 108 2.39 -0.52 -14.13
CA ILE A 108 1.95 -1.63 -14.99
C ILE A 108 2.78 -2.90 -14.76
N SER A 109 2.14 -4.07 -14.82
CA SER A 109 2.74 -5.41 -14.71
C SER A 109 1.89 -6.43 -15.48
N LYS A 110 2.18 -7.74 -15.40
CA LYS A 110 1.37 -8.81 -16.04
C LYS A 110 0.23 -9.36 -15.18
N GLY A 111 -0.10 -8.71 -14.05
CA GLY A 111 -1.25 -9.06 -13.22
C GLY A 111 -2.60 -8.70 -13.87
N TYR A 112 -3.69 -8.72 -13.09
CA TYR A 112 -4.98 -8.18 -13.54
C TYR A 112 -5.09 -6.67 -13.28
N ASP A 113 -4.68 -6.25 -12.08
CA ASP A 113 -5.10 -4.96 -11.53
C ASP A 113 -4.31 -3.79 -12.14
N ALA A 114 -3.00 -3.96 -12.31
CA ALA A 114 -2.14 -2.92 -12.87
C ALA A 114 -2.43 -2.65 -14.36
N PRO A 115 -2.62 -3.67 -15.24
CA PRO A 115 -3.13 -3.45 -16.59
C PRO A 115 -4.50 -2.78 -16.64
N CYS A 116 -5.42 -3.12 -15.73
CA CYS A 116 -6.72 -2.47 -15.63
C CYS A 116 -6.58 -0.98 -15.31
N CYS A 117 -5.72 -0.64 -14.34
CA CYS A 117 -5.38 0.76 -14.05
C CYS A 117 -4.79 1.45 -15.27
N ALA A 118 -3.85 0.80 -15.96
CA ALA A 118 -3.20 1.38 -17.13
C ALA A 118 -4.17 1.59 -18.31
N ALA A 119 -5.15 0.70 -18.51
CA ALA A 119 -6.18 0.89 -19.53
C ALA A 119 -7.05 2.13 -19.21
N VAL A 120 -7.48 2.28 -17.94
CA VAL A 120 -8.25 3.45 -17.48
C VAL A 120 -7.44 4.73 -17.59
N VAL A 121 -6.19 4.75 -17.12
CA VAL A 121 -5.31 5.91 -17.18
C VAL A 121 -5.07 6.35 -18.63
N LYS A 122 -4.95 5.39 -19.55
CA LYS A 122 -4.82 5.70 -20.97
C LYS A 122 -6.08 6.37 -21.50
N GLU A 123 -7.26 5.87 -21.14
CA GLU A 123 -8.55 6.42 -21.58
C GLU A 123 -8.79 7.85 -21.07
N ILE A 124 -8.32 8.19 -19.86
CA ILE A 124 -8.43 9.56 -19.33
C ILE A 124 -7.33 10.52 -19.83
N GLY A 125 -6.44 10.05 -20.71
CA GLY A 125 -5.44 10.88 -21.39
C GLY A 125 -4.02 10.80 -20.81
N GLY A 126 -3.75 9.86 -19.89
CA GLY A 126 -2.40 9.59 -19.39
C GLY A 126 -1.50 8.94 -20.44
N ASN A 127 -0.20 9.26 -20.41
CA ASN A 127 0.77 8.79 -21.41
C ASN A 127 2.06 8.20 -20.84
N THR A 128 2.16 8.10 -19.52
CA THR A 128 3.35 7.55 -18.83
C THR A 128 2.99 6.31 -18.02
N ALA A 129 3.66 5.20 -18.30
CA ALA A 129 3.56 3.94 -17.58
C ALA A 129 4.91 3.56 -16.96
N LEU A 130 4.88 3.08 -15.72
CA LEU A 130 6.03 2.74 -14.91
C LEU A 130 6.00 1.24 -14.62
N THR A 131 7.14 0.55 -14.76
CA THR A 131 7.22 -0.89 -14.46
C THR A 131 8.61 -1.28 -13.99
N PHE A 132 8.69 -2.34 -13.17
CA PHE A 132 10.00 -2.88 -12.84
C PHE A 132 10.60 -3.58 -14.05
N SER A 133 11.90 -3.37 -14.27
CA SER A 133 12.64 -4.01 -15.35
C SER A 133 12.51 -5.53 -15.28
N ALA A 134 12.51 -6.18 -16.45
CA ALA A 134 12.42 -7.64 -16.59
C ALA A 134 13.71 -8.37 -16.14
N ILE A 135 14.14 -8.16 -14.90
CA ILE A 135 15.37 -8.73 -14.32
C ILE A 135 15.04 -9.41 -12.98
N GLY A 136 15.71 -10.51 -12.69
CA GLY A 136 15.61 -11.22 -11.41
C GLY A 136 14.17 -11.65 -11.10
N LYS A 137 13.63 -11.20 -9.96
CA LYS A 137 12.26 -11.51 -9.49
C LYS A 137 11.17 -11.08 -10.49
N TYR A 138 11.44 -10.09 -11.33
CA TYR A 138 10.47 -9.45 -12.22
C TYR A 138 10.62 -9.84 -13.70
N ALA A 139 11.50 -10.78 -14.03
CA ALA A 139 11.79 -11.22 -15.40
C ALA A 139 10.54 -11.53 -16.23
N GLU A 140 9.50 -12.03 -15.58
CA GLU A 140 8.27 -12.47 -16.22
C GLU A 140 7.04 -11.66 -15.74
N ASP A 141 7.25 -10.48 -15.14
CA ASP A 141 6.18 -9.58 -14.64
C ASP A 141 6.15 -8.19 -15.28
N SER A 142 7.18 -7.83 -16.07
CA SER A 142 7.24 -6.53 -16.74
C SER A 142 6.01 -6.29 -17.63
N GLY A 143 5.39 -5.12 -17.50
CA GLY A 143 4.18 -4.73 -18.22
C GLY A 143 4.45 -4.00 -19.53
N VAL A 144 5.70 -3.96 -20.02
CA VAL A 144 6.11 -3.16 -21.19
C VAL A 144 5.25 -3.45 -22.42
N ASP A 145 5.05 -4.71 -22.78
CA ASP A 145 4.31 -5.07 -24.00
C ASP A 145 2.84 -4.64 -23.91
N ILE A 146 2.25 -4.76 -22.72
CA ILE A 146 0.89 -4.29 -22.43
C ILE A 146 0.84 -2.76 -22.58
N ALA A 147 1.80 -2.02 -22.02
CA ALA A 147 1.86 -0.56 -22.13
C ALA A 147 1.99 -0.10 -23.59
N LYS A 148 2.87 -0.75 -24.38
CA LYS A 148 3.01 -0.49 -25.82
C LYS A 148 1.70 -0.75 -26.55
N ARG A 149 1.01 -1.85 -26.23
CA ARG A 149 -0.26 -2.21 -26.87
C ARG A 149 -1.38 -1.22 -26.56
N LEU A 150 -1.43 -0.72 -25.32
CA LEU A 150 -2.33 0.36 -24.90
C LEU A 150 -1.94 1.74 -25.50
N GLY A 151 -0.78 1.85 -26.15
CA GLY A 151 -0.33 3.08 -26.80
C GLY A 151 0.29 4.11 -25.86
N TYR A 152 0.88 3.70 -24.74
CA TYR A 152 1.68 4.60 -23.90
C TYR A 152 2.89 5.14 -24.66
N GLN A 153 3.18 6.44 -24.50
CA GLN A 153 4.29 7.10 -25.19
C GLN A 153 5.58 7.01 -24.36
N ASN A 154 5.46 7.14 -23.04
CA ASN A 154 6.57 7.04 -22.11
C ASN A 154 6.41 5.76 -21.29
N ILE A 155 7.31 4.81 -21.49
CA ILE A 155 7.36 3.56 -20.72
C ILE A 155 8.69 3.53 -20.00
N ILE A 156 8.65 3.62 -18.68
CA ILE A 156 9.84 3.75 -17.84
C ILE A 156 10.03 2.45 -17.08
N GLU A 157 11.18 1.82 -17.31
CA GLU A 157 11.61 0.61 -16.62
C GLU A 157 12.72 0.94 -15.62
N LYS A 158 12.57 0.50 -14.37
CA LYS A 158 13.61 0.63 -13.35
C LYS A 158 13.85 -0.69 -12.62
N ASP A 159 15.09 -0.95 -12.23
CA ASP A 159 15.42 -2.11 -11.39
C ASP A 159 14.87 -1.92 -9.97
N ALA A 160 14.03 -2.84 -9.51
CA ALA A 160 13.42 -2.84 -8.19
C ALA A 160 14.42 -2.90 -7.03
N ASP A 161 15.65 -3.33 -7.27
CA ASP A 161 16.72 -3.42 -6.29
C ASP A 161 17.69 -2.22 -6.33
N ALA A 162 17.51 -1.28 -7.26
CA ALA A 162 18.38 -0.10 -7.39
C ALA A 162 18.43 0.74 -6.10
N TYR A 163 17.34 0.76 -5.31
CA TYR A 163 17.28 1.46 -4.02
C TYR A 163 18.34 0.99 -3.03
N LYS A 164 18.81 -0.27 -3.11
CA LYS A 164 19.81 -0.83 -2.19
C LYS A 164 21.16 -0.13 -2.31
N SER A 165 21.42 0.55 -3.43
CA SER A 165 22.65 1.31 -3.64
C SER A 165 22.57 2.75 -3.13
N ARG A 166 21.38 3.22 -2.73
CA ARG A 166 21.15 4.60 -2.31
C ARG A 166 21.78 4.91 -0.96
N THR A 167 22.18 6.16 -0.76
CA THR A 167 22.84 6.64 0.47
C THR A 167 21.99 7.60 1.30
N ASP A 168 20.78 7.90 0.82
CA ASP A 168 19.81 8.79 1.45
C ASP A 168 18.77 8.04 2.29
N MET A 169 18.97 6.74 2.53
CA MET A 169 18.15 5.92 3.43
C MET A 169 16.65 5.89 3.06
N PRO A 170 16.28 5.48 1.83
CA PRO A 170 14.89 5.52 1.34
C PRO A 170 13.91 4.75 2.23
N GLU A 171 14.38 3.75 2.99
CA GLU A 171 13.55 2.92 3.85
C GLU A 171 12.84 3.70 4.96
N ILE A 172 13.42 4.82 5.44
CA ILE A 172 12.87 5.60 6.55
C ILE A 172 11.43 6.04 6.24
N LYS A 173 11.20 6.60 5.05
CA LYS A 173 9.89 7.14 4.62
C LYS A 173 8.81 6.06 4.45
N TYR A 174 9.22 4.80 4.28
CA TYR A 174 8.31 3.67 4.11
C TYR A 174 8.03 2.89 5.40
N LEU A 175 8.89 3.04 6.40
CA LEU A 175 8.84 2.25 7.64
C LEU A 175 8.31 3.03 8.84
N CYS A 176 8.18 4.35 8.75
CA CYS A 176 7.66 5.19 9.83
C CYS A 176 6.14 5.09 10.04
N SER A 177 5.40 4.48 9.11
CA SER A 177 3.94 4.30 9.20
C SER A 177 3.49 2.94 8.65
N GLY A 178 2.98 2.06 9.52
CA GLY A 178 2.32 0.82 9.09
C GLY A 178 3.22 -0.29 8.57
N ASN A 179 2.86 -0.83 7.40
CA ASN A 179 3.45 -2.05 6.84
C ASN A 179 4.98 -1.96 6.75
N LEU A 180 5.65 -2.99 7.26
CA LEU A 180 7.12 -3.06 7.32
C LEU A 180 7.76 -3.41 5.97
N GLY A 181 7.74 -2.47 5.03
CA GLY A 181 8.62 -2.45 3.85
C GLY A 181 7.99 -2.81 2.50
N GLY A 182 6.67 -2.97 2.43
CA GLY A 182 5.98 -3.37 1.19
C GLY A 182 6.20 -2.45 0.00
N GLY A 183 6.42 -1.15 0.26
CA GLY A 183 6.57 -0.12 -0.77
C GLY A 183 8.02 0.26 -1.12
N ILE A 184 9.04 -0.20 -0.39
CA ILE A 184 10.41 0.35 -0.49
C ILE A 184 10.98 0.27 -1.92
N SER A 185 10.77 -0.84 -2.62
CA SER A 185 11.25 -1.00 -4.00
C SER A 185 10.68 0.03 -4.96
N PHE A 186 9.53 0.65 -4.65
CA PHE A 186 8.94 1.69 -5.48
C PHE A 186 9.63 3.05 -5.32
N SER A 187 10.53 3.23 -4.34
CA SER A 187 11.35 4.44 -4.18
C SER A 187 12.21 4.74 -5.42
N VAL A 188 12.44 3.75 -6.29
CA VAL A 188 13.16 3.97 -7.54
C VAL A 188 12.39 4.89 -8.50
N PHE A 189 11.07 5.00 -8.34
CA PHE A 189 10.19 5.85 -9.16
C PHE A 189 9.87 7.22 -8.55
N GLU A 190 10.60 7.65 -7.51
CA GLU A 190 10.31 8.93 -6.83
C GLU A 190 10.29 10.13 -7.78
N GLU A 191 11.21 10.17 -8.76
CA GLU A 191 11.27 11.22 -9.80
C GLU A 191 10.01 11.24 -10.68
N GLU A 192 9.47 10.08 -11.03
CA GLU A 192 8.25 9.98 -11.84
C GLU A 192 6.97 10.15 -11.02
N TYR A 193 7.05 9.92 -9.71
CA TYR A 193 5.94 10.13 -8.79
C TYR A 193 5.72 11.61 -8.48
N GLU A 194 6.81 12.35 -8.25
CA GLU A 194 6.75 13.78 -7.89
C GLU A 194 5.82 14.56 -8.84
N GLY A 195 4.87 15.29 -8.26
CA GLY A 195 3.92 16.10 -9.02
C GLY A 195 2.93 15.31 -9.88
N ASN A 196 2.70 14.02 -9.60
CA ASN A 196 1.73 13.20 -10.34
C ASN A 196 0.66 12.56 -9.45
N LEU A 197 -0.50 12.30 -10.06
CA LEU A 197 -1.43 11.26 -9.63
C LEU A 197 -0.81 9.90 -9.99
N VAL A 198 -0.60 9.04 -9.00
CA VAL A 198 0.08 7.75 -9.19
C VAL A 198 -0.94 6.62 -9.08
N PHE A 199 -1.39 6.11 -10.23
CA PHE A 199 -2.37 5.04 -10.29
C PHE A 199 -1.73 3.68 -10.03
N GLN A 200 -2.34 2.93 -9.12
CA GLN A 200 -1.84 1.63 -8.65
C GLN A 200 -2.99 0.61 -8.55
N GLY A 201 -2.68 -0.64 -8.85
CA GLY A 201 -3.60 -1.78 -8.72
C GLY A 201 -3.72 -2.31 -7.29
N GLU A 202 -3.43 -1.51 -6.26
CA GLU A 202 -3.50 -1.98 -4.87
C GLU A 202 -4.92 -2.45 -4.52
N ARG A 203 -5.02 -3.58 -3.81
CA ARG A 203 -6.28 -4.21 -3.36
C ARG A 203 -7.20 -4.76 -4.44
N GLY A 204 -6.82 -4.68 -5.72
CA GLY A 204 -7.59 -5.33 -6.79
C GLY A 204 -7.66 -6.84 -6.61
N ASP A 205 -6.69 -7.43 -5.90
CA ASP A 205 -6.71 -8.83 -5.51
C ASP A 205 -7.77 -9.25 -4.51
N SER A 206 -8.31 -8.29 -3.78
CA SER A 206 -9.44 -8.51 -2.90
C SER A 206 -10.71 -8.04 -3.59
N ILE A 207 -10.75 -6.77 -4.03
CA ILE A 207 -11.98 -6.12 -4.49
C ILE A 207 -12.56 -6.78 -5.74
N TYR A 208 -11.72 -7.14 -6.71
CA TYR A 208 -12.17 -7.72 -7.98
C TYR A 208 -12.21 -9.24 -8.00
N ASP A 209 -11.80 -9.91 -6.92
CA ASP A 209 -11.80 -11.36 -6.87
C ASP A 209 -13.22 -11.91 -6.77
N ARG A 210 -13.64 -12.63 -7.82
CA ARG A 210 -14.96 -13.28 -7.86
C ARG A 210 -15.11 -14.37 -6.79
N CYS A 211 -13.99 -14.89 -6.28
CA CYS A 211 -13.94 -15.92 -5.25
C CYS A 211 -13.82 -15.34 -3.84
N SER A 212 -13.88 -14.01 -3.67
CA SER A 212 -13.74 -13.37 -2.37
C SER A 212 -14.82 -13.82 -1.39
N LYS A 213 -14.36 -14.37 -0.25
CA LYS A 213 -15.23 -14.77 0.87
C LYS A 213 -15.51 -13.63 1.85
N HIS A 214 -14.81 -12.50 1.70
CA HIS A 214 -14.76 -11.42 2.68
C HIS A 214 -15.33 -10.10 2.13
N ARG A 215 -16.17 -10.15 1.09
CA ARG A 215 -16.84 -8.95 0.56
C ARG A 215 -17.67 -8.25 1.65
N ASN A 216 -17.49 -6.95 1.78
CA ASN A 216 -18.16 -6.10 2.78
C ASN A 216 -18.15 -4.64 2.31
N ASP A 217 -18.90 -3.76 2.98
CA ASP A 217 -18.98 -2.32 2.67
C ASP A 217 -18.19 -1.45 3.68
N GLU A 218 -17.26 -2.05 4.42
CA GLU A 218 -16.49 -1.43 5.51
C GLU A 218 -14.97 -1.44 5.26
N PHE A 219 -14.51 -1.81 4.06
CA PHE A 219 -13.08 -1.96 3.74
C PHE A 219 -12.34 -2.96 4.67
N HIS A 220 -13.03 -3.94 5.23
CA HIS A 220 -12.36 -5.05 5.94
C HIS A 220 -11.66 -5.93 4.90
N ILE A 221 -10.33 -5.93 4.91
CA ILE A 221 -9.50 -6.64 3.92
C ILE A 221 -8.55 -7.56 4.68
N ILE A 222 -8.71 -8.87 4.47
CA ILE A 222 -7.80 -9.86 5.08
C ILE A 222 -6.45 -9.81 4.39
N ASN A 223 -5.52 -9.08 5.00
CA ASN A 223 -4.16 -8.91 4.51
C ASN A 223 -3.24 -8.50 5.67
N MET A 224 -1.95 -8.84 5.58
CA MET A 224 -0.93 -8.37 6.54
C MET A 224 -0.45 -6.95 6.26
N GLN A 225 -0.74 -6.43 5.06
CA GLN A 225 -0.30 -5.11 4.62
C GLN A 225 -1.49 -4.17 4.58
N SER A 226 -1.35 -2.97 5.14
CA SER A 226 -2.41 -1.93 5.20
C SER A 226 -2.32 -0.88 4.09
N GLY A 227 -1.24 -0.85 3.31
CA GLY A 227 -0.98 0.21 2.31
C GLY A 227 -0.44 1.50 2.92
N LEU A 228 -0.39 1.59 4.25
CA LEU A 228 0.06 2.79 4.96
C LEU A 228 1.56 3.07 4.86
N SER A 229 2.36 2.16 4.30
CA SER A 229 3.79 2.38 4.10
C SER A 229 4.10 3.57 3.18
N GLU A 230 3.12 4.06 2.40
CA GLU A 230 3.33 5.22 1.53
C GLU A 230 2.88 6.55 2.18
N SER A 231 2.35 6.52 3.41
CA SER A 231 1.68 7.69 4.01
C SER A 231 2.61 8.87 4.20
N GLU A 232 3.83 8.62 4.68
CA GLU A 232 4.86 9.65 4.85
C GLU A 232 5.59 9.91 3.53
N HIS A 233 6.00 8.85 2.84
CA HIS A 233 6.67 8.91 1.55
C HIS A 233 5.98 9.86 0.55
N ARG A 234 4.66 9.77 0.39
CA ARG A 234 3.91 10.65 -0.53
C ARG A 234 3.94 12.13 -0.17
N LEU A 235 4.06 12.46 1.12
CA LEU A 235 4.14 13.86 1.57
C LEU A 235 5.50 14.45 1.24
N TRP A 236 6.56 13.67 1.41
CA TRP A 236 7.93 14.09 1.11
C TRP A 236 8.20 14.25 -0.38
N ILE A 237 7.65 13.36 -1.19
CA ILE A 237 7.85 13.37 -2.65
C ILE A 237 6.83 14.26 -3.35
N GLY A 238 5.69 14.55 -2.72
CA GLY A 238 4.68 15.43 -3.29
C GLY A 238 3.87 14.78 -4.42
N TYR A 239 3.41 13.54 -4.22
CA TYR A 239 2.52 12.84 -5.14
C TYR A 239 1.20 12.43 -4.48
N ILE A 240 0.20 12.09 -5.30
CA ILE A 240 -1.10 11.61 -4.82
C ILE A 240 -1.29 10.15 -5.25
N PRO A 241 -1.23 9.17 -4.33
CA PRO A 241 -1.52 7.79 -4.67
C PRO A 241 -2.99 7.63 -5.02
N VAL A 242 -3.26 6.88 -6.08
CA VAL A 242 -4.61 6.53 -6.55
C VAL A 242 -4.70 5.00 -6.64
N PRO A 243 -5.00 4.30 -5.54
CA PRO A 243 -5.27 2.87 -5.55
C PRO A 243 -6.64 2.62 -6.21
N MET A 244 -6.67 2.62 -7.54
CA MET A 244 -7.89 2.61 -8.34
C MET A 244 -8.86 1.47 -7.97
N PRO A 245 -8.42 0.25 -7.61
CA PRO A 245 -9.35 -0.81 -7.21
C PRO A 245 -10.18 -0.49 -5.96
N LEU A 246 -9.77 0.48 -5.14
CA LEU A 246 -10.58 0.96 -4.01
C LEU A 246 -11.72 1.89 -4.43
N TYR A 247 -11.78 2.29 -5.71
CA TYR A 247 -12.95 2.97 -6.26
C TYR A 247 -14.20 2.09 -6.10
N GLY A 248 -15.17 2.58 -5.34
CA GLY A 248 -16.40 1.84 -5.08
C GLY A 248 -16.24 0.68 -4.08
N ALA A 249 -15.13 0.58 -3.34
CA ALA A 249 -14.96 -0.47 -2.33
C ALA A 249 -15.97 -0.40 -1.18
N SER A 250 -16.57 0.77 -0.90
CA SER A 250 -17.72 0.86 0.01
C SER A 250 -19.03 0.28 -0.57
N ALA A 251 -19.01 -0.15 -1.83
CA ALA A 251 -20.09 -0.82 -2.54
C ALA A 251 -19.63 -2.20 -3.07
N TRP A 252 -18.59 -2.78 -2.47
CA TRP A 252 -17.98 -4.04 -2.88
C TRP A 252 -18.97 -5.21 -3.08
N PRO A 253 -20.05 -5.38 -2.30
CA PRO A 253 -21.05 -6.40 -2.60
C PRO A 253 -21.57 -6.34 -4.04
N SER A 254 -21.89 -5.14 -4.56
CA SER A 254 -22.35 -4.99 -5.94
C SER A 254 -21.25 -5.25 -6.98
N LEU A 255 -19.97 -4.97 -6.67
CA LEU A 255 -18.85 -5.33 -7.54
C LEU A 255 -18.67 -6.85 -7.63
N TYR A 256 -18.85 -7.55 -6.51
CA TYR A 256 -18.83 -9.01 -6.47
C TYR A 256 -19.97 -9.60 -7.31
N ASP A 257 -21.17 -9.03 -7.21
CA ASP A 257 -22.33 -9.46 -8.00
C ASP A 257 -22.10 -9.24 -9.50
N ILE A 258 -21.52 -8.10 -9.88
CA ILE A 258 -21.09 -7.84 -11.26
C ILE A 258 -20.09 -8.91 -11.70
N ALA A 259 -19.02 -9.17 -10.94
CA ALA A 259 -18.00 -10.14 -11.31
C ALA A 259 -18.60 -11.54 -11.55
N ASN A 260 -19.62 -11.93 -10.79
CA ASN A 260 -20.30 -13.22 -10.88
C ASN A 260 -21.51 -13.26 -11.84
N SER A 261 -21.91 -12.13 -12.42
CA SER A 261 -23.07 -12.05 -13.30
C SER A 261 -22.87 -12.72 -14.68
N ASN A 262 -23.98 -13.04 -15.36
CA ASN A 262 -23.96 -13.66 -16.70
C ASN A 262 -23.24 -12.81 -17.75
N GLN A 263 -23.34 -11.47 -17.66
CA GLN A 263 -22.63 -10.54 -18.55
C GLN A 263 -21.10 -10.62 -18.42
N MET A 264 -20.55 -11.26 -17.37
CA MET A 264 -19.10 -11.45 -17.21
C MET A 264 -18.62 -12.81 -17.72
N SER A 265 -19.51 -13.72 -18.14
CA SER A 265 -19.19 -15.12 -18.45
C SER A 265 -18.01 -15.31 -19.42
N GLU A 266 -17.88 -14.48 -20.46
CA GLU A 266 -16.78 -14.53 -21.42
C GLU A 266 -15.40 -14.21 -20.82
N TRP A 267 -15.38 -13.39 -19.76
CA TRP A 267 -14.19 -12.96 -19.04
C TRP A 267 -13.98 -13.74 -17.72
N GLN A 268 -14.78 -14.78 -17.48
CA GLN A 268 -14.57 -15.68 -16.36
C GLN A 268 -13.60 -16.79 -16.77
N MET A 269 -12.53 -16.96 -16.00
CA MET A 269 -11.56 -18.04 -16.19
C MET A 269 -11.93 -19.31 -15.43
N ASN A 270 -12.90 -19.23 -14.50
CA ASN A 270 -13.41 -20.33 -13.70
C ASN A 270 -12.31 -21.09 -12.94
N ASN A 271 -11.36 -20.33 -12.37
CA ASN A 271 -10.27 -20.84 -11.55
C ASN A 271 -10.14 -20.02 -10.26
N THR A 272 -9.12 -20.30 -9.44
CA THR A 272 -8.89 -19.63 -8.15
C THR A 272 -8.19 -18.26 -8.27
N TYR A 273 -7.85 -17.82 -9.47
CA TYR A 273 -7.22 -16.54 -9.77
C TYR A 273 -8.00 -15.83 -10.89
N ASP A 274 -9.21 -15.40 -10.54
CA ASP A 274 -10.20 -14.95 -11.52
C ASP A 274 -10.80 -13.59 -11.15
N ARG A 275 -10.61 -12.61 -12.05
CA ARG A 275 -11.04 -11.21 -11.88
C ARG A 275 -11.67 -10.69 -13.17
N PRO A 276 -12.96 -11.02 -13.42
CA PRO A 276 -13.61 -10.74 -14.70
C PRO A 276 -13.73 -9.24 -15.02
N ILE A 277 -13.91 -8.38 -14.01
CA ILE A 277 -14.03 -6.93 -14.21
C ILE A 277 -12.72 -6.34 -14.79
N PRO A 278 -11.54 -6.49 -14.14
CA PRO A 278 -10.26 -6.12 -14.74
C PRO A 278 -10.03 -6.74 -16.11
N ARG A 279 -10.34 -8.04 -16.26
CA ARG A 279 -10.13 -8.75 -17.53
C ARG A 279 -10.93 -8.11 -18.66
N ARG A 280 -12.22 -7.85 -18.44
CA ARG A 280 -13.09 -7.20 -19.43
C ARG A 280 -12.55 -5.84 -19.85
N ILE A 281 -12.12 -5.01 -18.90
CA ILE A 281 -11.57 -3.68 -19.19
C ILE A 281 -10.31 -3.78 -20.06
N VAL A 282 -9.38 -4.67 -19.70
CA VAL A 282 -8.10 -4.81 -20.39
C VAL A 282 -8.26 -5.44 -21.78
N GLU A 283 -9.08 -6.48 -21.93
CA GLU A 283 -9.38 -7.10 -23.23
C GLU A 283 -10.14 -6.12 -24.14
N SER A 284 -11.07 -5.32 -23.59
CA SER A 284 -11.79 -4.29 -24.36
C SER A 284 -10.87 -3.15 -24.84
N ALA A 285 -9.77 -2.90 -24.13
CA ALA A 285 -8.71 -1.97 -24.55
C ALA A 285 -7.77 -2.57 -25.61
N GLY A 286 -8.03 -3.79 -26.09
CA GLY A 286 -7.31 -4.43 -27.19
C GLY A 286 -6.07 -5.24 -26.78
N VAL A 287 -5.86 -5.47 -25.49
CA VAL A 287 -4.76 -6.30 -24.98
C VAL A 287 -5.15 -7.78 -25.05
N PRO A 288 -4.32 -8.65 -25.67
CA PRO A 288 -4.61 -10.07 -25.76
C PRO A 288 -4.71 -10.76 -24.38
N ARG A 289 -5.64 -11.70 -24.28
CA ARG A 289 -6.00 -12.44 -23.05
C ARG A 289 -4.82 -13.11 -22.37
N GLU A 290 -3.90 -13.64 -23.18
CA GLU A 290 -2.76 -14.44 -22.78
C GLU A 290 -1.58 -13.60 -22.25
N TRP A 291 -1.62 -12.28 -22.40
CA TRP A 291 -0.54 -11.39 -21.97
C TRP A 291 -0.57 -11.06 -20.48
N PHE A 292 -1.72 -11.25 -19.82
CA PHE A 292 -1.93 -10.78 -18.45
C PHE A 292 -2.90 -11.67 -17.66
N GLY A 293 -2.89 -11.54 -16.33
CA GLY A 293 -3.83 -12.23 -15.46
C GLY A 293 -3.66 -13.76 -15.46
N VAL A 294 -2.47 -14.27 -15.81
CA VAL A 294 -2.17 -15.72 -15.83
C VAL A 294 -1.75 -16.21 -14.45
N GLN A 295 -0.90 -15.45 -13.75
CA GLN A 295 -0.40 -15.80 -12.42
C GLN A 295 -0.22 -14.54 -11.56
N LYS A 296 -0.55 -14.65 -10.27
CA LYS A 296 -0.28 -13.59 -9.30
C LYS A 296 1.23 -13.45 -9.05
N ARG A 297 1.73 -12.22 -9.20
CA ARG A 297 3.08 -11.82 -8.86
C ARG A 297 3.01 -10.58 -7.97
N GLY A 298 3.79 -10.59 -6.89
CA GLY A 298 3.81 -9.49 -5.92
C GLY A 298 5.16 -8.82 -5.92
N ALA A 299 5.18 -7.49 -6.07
CA ALA A 299 6.41 -6.72 -6.01
C ALA A 299 6.93 -6.53 -4.57
N GLY A 300 6.03 -6.32 -3.62
CA GLY A 300 6.39 -6.06 -2.23
C GLY A 300 7.01 -7.25 -1.49
N PHE A 301 7.62 -6.93 -0.35
CA PHE A 301 7.97 -7.88 0.71
C PHE A 301 7.57 -7.28 2.07
N SER A 302 7.64 -8.08 3.13
CA SER A 302 7.43 -7.58 4.49
C SER A 302 8.56 -8.07 5.39
N TYR A 303 9.03 -7.19 6.27
CA TYR A 303 9.99 -7.51 7.31
C TYR A 303 9.36 -8.18 8.53
N HIS A 304 8.02 -8.29 8.61
CA HIS A 304 7.31 -8.78 9.79
C HIS A 304 7.82 -10.13 10.30
N PHE A 305 8.20 -11.07 9.45
CA PHE A 305 8.75 -12.38 9.88
C PHE A 305 10.26 -12.51 9.65
N ASP A 306 10.95 -11.41 9.35
CA ASP A 306 12.38 -11.44 9.03
C ASP A 306 13.24 -11.24 10.29
N TRP A 307 14.30 -12.02 10.38
CA TRP A 307 15.34 -11.81 11.41
C TRP A 307 16.30 -10.71 10.98
N MET A 308 17.06 -10.18 11.94
CA MET A 308 17.95 -9.04 11.77
C MET A 308 18.82 -9.07 10.50
N LYS A 309 19.56 -10.16 10.28
CA LYS A 309 20.42 -10.34 9.09
C LYS A 309 19.63 -10.22 7.78
N ARG A 310 18.40 -10.74 7.72
CA ARG A 310 17.55 -10.68 6.52
C ARG A 310 16.98 -9.28 6.31
N ILE A 311 16.58 -8.59 7.38
CA ILE A 311 16.17 -7.18 7.32
C ILE A 311 17.30 -6.33 6.73
N VAL A 312 18.49 -6.39 7.36
CA VAL A 312 19.65 -5.59 6.93
C VAL A 312 20.09 -5.92 5.50
N SER A 313 20.02 -7.19 5.07
CA SER A 313 20.39 -7.59 3.69
C SER A 313 19.49 -7.01 2.59
N ARG A 314 18.33 -6.46 2.97
CA ARG A 314 17.36 -5.85 2.06
C ARG A 314 17.31 -4.34 2.17
N MET A 315 18.08 -3.76 3.09
CA MET A 315 18.22 -2.32 3.22
C MET A 315 19.41 -1.84 2.40
N SER A 316 19.41 -0.55 2.07
CA SER A 316 20.62 0.17 1.72
C SER A 316 21.67 0.05 2.84
N PRO A 317 22.98 0.03 2.52
CA PRO A 317 24.03 -0.15 3.52
C PRO A 317 23.96 0.83 4.69
N LYS A 318 23.63 2.09 4.41
CA LYS A 318 23.52 3.14 5.44
C LYS A 318 22.33 2.87 6.37
N SER A 319 21.15 2.59 5.82
CA SER A 319 19.97 2.19 6.60
C SER A 319 20.23 0.95 7.44
N GLY A 320 20.83 -0.08 6.85
CA GLY A 320 21.12 -1.33 7.55
C GLY A 320 22.07 -1.15 8.74
N ASN A 321 23.12 -0.33 8.58
CA ASN A 321 24.08 -0.03 9.65
C ASN A 321 23.45 0.81 10.76
N ASP A 322 22.70 1.84 10.39
CA ASP A 322 22.04 2.75 11.33
C ASP A 322 20.95 2.03 12.13
N PHE A 323 20.08 1.26 11.47
CA PHE A 323 19.10 0.39 12.11
C PHE A 323 19.76 -0.63 13.05
N SER A 324 20.91 -1.20 12.66
CA SER A 324 21.66 -2.12 13.51
C SER A 324 22.22 -1.45 14.77
N ALA A 325 22.63 -0.19 14.69
CA ALA A 325 23.01 0.59 15.86
C ALA A 325 21.80 0.87 16.76
N TYR A 326 20.67 1.26 16.17
CA TYR A 326 19.42 1.53 16.88
C TYR A 326 18.93 0.32 17.68
N VAL A 327 18.90 -0.87 17.07
CA VAL A 327 18.50 -2.11 17.76
C VAL A 327 19.46 -2.45 18.90
N ARG A 328 20.78 -2.27 18.72
CA ARG A 328 21.75 -2.50 19.79
C ARG A 328 21.54 -1.59 21.00
N LYS A 329 21.17 -0.32 20.75
CA LYS A 329 20.89 0.69 21.78
C LYS A 329 19.61 0.37 22.57
N HIS A 330 18.56 -0.09 21.89
CA HIS A 330 17.22 -0.20 22.49
C HIS A 330 16.77 -1.62 22.85
N ARG A 331 17.57 -2.66 22.55
CA ARG A 331 17.19 -4.06 22.79
C ARG A 331 16.87 -4.35 24.26
N LYS A 332 15.77 -5.05 24.50
CA LYS A 332 15.48 -5.71 25.79
C LYS A 332 15.15 -7.19 25.63
N PRO A 333 15.32 -8.02 26.70
CA PRO A 333 15.03 -9.44 26.66
C PRO A 333 13.52 -9.72 26.82
N TYR A 334 12.78 -9.68 25.72
CA TYR A 334 11.35 -10.06 25.67
C TYR A 334 11.17 -11.58 25.54
N VAL A 335 11.68 -12.35 26.51
CA VAL A 335 11.77 -13.82 26.42
C VAL A 335 10.39 -14.46 26.27
N ILE A 336 9.43 -14.08 27.13
CA ILE A 336 8.08 -14.65 27.12
C ILE A 336 7.36 -14.32 25.82
N GLN A 337 7.46 -13.07 25.34
CA GLN A 337 6.82 -12.65 24.10
C GLN A 337 7.44 -13.37 22.90
N LYS A 338 8.76 -13.59 22.88
CA LYS A 338 9.43 -14.38 21.83
C LYS A 338 8.92 -15.81 21.80
N ILE A 339 8.78 -16.47 22.95
CA ILE A 339 8.24 -17.84 23.02
C ILE A 339 6.82 -17.86 22.46
N ARG A 340 5.95 -16.94 22.87
CA ARG A 340 4.57 -16.83 22.34
C ARG A 340 4.55 -16.59 20.84
N PHE A 341 5.33 -15.63 20.35
CA PHE A 341 5.44 -15.33 18.94
C PHE A 341 5.88 -16.55 18.12
N PHE A 342 6.89 -17.29 18.56
CA PHE A 342 7.31 -18.51 17.88
C PHE A 342 6.23 -19.60 17.94
N ALA A 343 5.55 -19.77 19.07
CA ALA A 343 4.44 -20.73 19.19
C ALA A 343 3.29 -20.41 18.23
N GLU A 344 3.00 -19.13 17.98
CA GLU A 344 1.95 -18.68 17.04
C GLU A 344 2.41 -18.72 15.57
N THR A 345 3.71 -18.55 15.30
CA THR A 345 4.22 -18.33 13.92
C THR A 345 5.13 -19.43 13.40
N TYR A 346 5.36 -20.51 14.15
CA TYR A 346 6.30 -21.59 13.76
C TYR A 346 6.03 -22.14 12.36
N LYS A 347 4.76 -22.27 11.96
CA LYS A 347 4.36 -22.78 10.63
C LYS A 347 4.90 -21.89 9.50
N VAL A 348 4.98 -20.58 9.71
CA VAL A 348 5.58 -19.63 8.75
C VAL A 348 7.05 -19.97 8.53
N TYR A 349 7.80 -20.25 9.61
CA TYR A 349 9.21 -20.61 9.52
C TYR A 349 9.43 -22.01 8.93
N LEU A 350 8.60 -22.99 9.30
CA LEU A 350 8.64 -24.33 8.71
C LEU A 350 8.35 -24.30 7.20
N ASN A 351 7.43 -23.45 6.76
CA ASN A 351 7.18 -23.22 5.34
C ASN A 351 8.38 -22.61 4.60
N ARG A 352 9.09 -21.66 5.24
CA ARG A 352 10.30 -21.04 4.67
C ARG A 352 11.44 -22.02 4.46
N ILE A 353 11.49 -23.13 5.22
CA ILE A 353 12.46 -24.21 5.03
C ILE A 353 11.92 -25.38 4.18
N GLY A 354 10.74 -25.23 3.57
CA GLY A 354 10.21 -26.16 2.56
C GLY A 354 9.23 -27.23 3.05
N LEU A 355 8.80 -27.22 4.32
CA LEU A 355 7.96 -28.28 4.90
C LEU A 355 6.46 -28.22 4.50
N LYS A 356 6.04 -27.24 3.68
CA LYS A 356 4.69 -27.09 3.08
C LYS A 356 3.52 -27.43 4.04
N ILE A 357 3.51 -26.81 5.20
CA ILE A 357 2.46 -26.89 6.22
C ILE A 357 1.39 -25.84 5.92
N LYS A 358 0.11 -26.18 6.15
CA LYS A 358 -0.99 -25.20 6.06
C LYS A 358 -0.70 -24.02 6.99
N SER A 359 -0.58 -22.82 6.44
CA SER A 359 -0.34 -21.61 7.20
C SER A 359 -1.54 -21.28 8.10
N ASP A 360 -1.28 -20.59 9.20
CA ASP A 360 -2.32 -19.99 10.01
C ASP A 360 -3.07 -18.91 9.24
N ASP A 361 -4.21 -18.52 9.80
CA ASP A 361 -5.04 -17.47 9.24
C ASP A 361 -4.28 -16.14 9.17
N ILE A 362 -4.41 -15.43 8.05
CA ILE A 362 -3.69 -14.18 7.79
C ILE A 362 -4.09 -13.11 8.78
N GLU A 363 -5.36 -13.07 9.18
CA GLU A 363 -5.86 -12.10 10.15
C GLU A 363 -5.22 -12.32 11.52
N HIS A 364 -5.15 -13.57 11.99
CA HIS A 364 -4.41 -13.93 13.20
C HIS A 364 -2.94 -13.50 13.09
N LEU A 365 -2.23 -13.91 12.03
CA LEU A 365 -0.82 -13.56 11.83
C LEU A 365 -0.58 -12.04 11.78
N SER A 366 -1.47 -11.28 11.16
CA SER A 366 -1.39 -9.81 11.09
C SER A 366 -1.60 -9.12 12.44
N SER A 367 -2.24 -9.82 13.39
CA SER A 367 -2.54 -9.32 14.73
C SER A 367 -1.49 -9.71 15.78
N THR A 368 -0.53 -10.58 15.44
CA THR A 368 0.51 -11.07 16.34
C THR A 368 1.73 -10.13 16.31
N PRO A 369 2.03 -9.36 17.37
CA PRO A 369 3.17 -8.43 17.36
C PRO A 369 4.50 -9.19 17.33
N ASN A 370 5.45 -8.76 16.50
CA ASN A 370 6.79 -9.37 16.46
C ASN A 370 7.73 -8.77 17.53
N PRO A 371 8.17 -9.53 18.55
CA PRO A 371 9.03 -9.04 19.63
C PRO A 371 10.53 -9.00 19.29
N MET A 372 10.93 -9.31 18.04
CA MET A 372 12.31 -9.42 17.60
C MET A 372 12.86 -8.11 17.01
N ALA A 373 13.59 -8.14 15.90
CA ALA A 373 14.17 -6.94 15.30
C ALA A 373 13.11 -6.06 14.61
N ALA A 374 12.11 -6.68 13.96
CA ALA A 374 11.13 -5.98 13.13
C ALA A 374 10.35 -4.87 13.87
N ARG A 375 9.96 -5.08 15.14
CA ARG A 375 9.32 -4.05 15.99
C ARG A 375 10.05 -2.72 16.08
N TYR A 376 11.37 -2.71 15.93
CA TYR A 376 12.16 -1.49 16.07
C TYR A 376 12.12 -0.64 14.80
N LEU A 377 11.60 -1.14 13.68
CA LEU A 377 11.61 -0.44 12.38
C LEU A 377 10.79 0.85 12.41
N ILE A 378 9.57 0.80 12.93
CA ILE A 378 8.68 1.98 13.03
C ILE A 378 9.29 3.06 13.94
N PRO A 379 9.67 2.78 15.20
CA PRO A 379 10.24 3.81 16.06
C PRO A 379 11.61 4.31 15.56
N TRP A 380 12.43 3.45 14.93
CA TRP A 380 13.68 3.86 14.30
C TRP A 380 13.45 4.85 13.15
N ALA A 381 12.56 4.51 12.21
CA ALA A 381 12.24 5.37 11.09
C ALA A 381 11.57 6.67 11.55
N GLY A 382 10.66 6.59 12.51
CA GLY A 382 9.99 7.77 13.06
C GLY A 382 10.94 8.73 13.80
N GLU A 383 11.99 8.25 14.48
CA GLU A 383 13.00 9.14 15.09
C GLU A 383 13.70 10.01 14.02
N HIS A 384 14.03 9.42 12.87
CA HIS A 384 14.60 10.16 11.74
C HIS A 384 13.62 11.17 11.15
N ILE A 385 12.38 10.75 10.86
CA ILE A 385 11.35 11.65 10.30
C ILE A 385 11.07 12.81 11.24
N LEU A 386 10.92 12.56 12.55
CA LEU A 386 10.69 13.62 13.54
C LEU A 386 11.86 14.60 13.59
N LYS A 387 13.10 14.11 13.50
CA LYS A 387 14.29 14.96 13.46
C LYS A 387 14.28 15.87 12.22
N GLU A 388 13.93 15.35 11.06
CA GLU A 388 13.85 16.14 9.82
C GLU A 388 12.75 17.19 9.90
N TYR A 389 11.56 16.85 10.41
CA TYR A 389 10.49 17.84 10.61
C TYR A 389 10.88 18.93 11.60
N ARG A 390 11.54 18.60 12.72
CA ARG A 390 12.03 19.60 13.67
C ARG A 390 13.00 20.58 13.00
N GLN A 391 13.91 20.08 12.15
CA GLN A 391 14.83 20.93 11.38
C GLN A 391 14.10 21.86 10.42
N ILE A 392 13.11 21.35 9.66
CA ILE A 392 12.32 22.15 8.70
C ILE A 392 11.49 23.23 9.42
N LEU A 393 10.90 22.87 10.56
CA LEU A 393 10.02 23.77 11.32
C LEU A 393 10.81 24.72 12.24
N GLY A 394 12.13 24.59 12.33
CA GLY A 394 12.98 25.38 13.23
C GLY A 394 12.70 25.13 14.71
N LEU A 395 12.41 23.87 15.08
CA LEU A 395 12.03 23.43 16.42
C LEU A 395 13.19 22.83 17.22
#